data_AF-A0A6B3H532-F1
#
_entry.id   AF-A0A6B3H532-F1
#
_cell.length_a   1.000
_cell.length_b   1.000
_cell.length_c   1.000
_cell.angle_alpha   90.00
_cell.angle_beta   90.00
_cell.angle_gamma   90.00
#
_symmetry.space_group_name_H-M   'P 1'
#
loop_
_entity.id
_entity.type
_entity.pdbx_description
1 polymer ?
#
loop_
_entity_poly.entity_id
_entity_poly.type
_entity_poly.pdbx_seq_one_letter_code
_entity_poly.pdbx_strand_id
1 'polypeptide(L)' 'MERRTQAQRDAMTVEIGYALVSGAVLAALTFAGAAAPALFLFDPGRTARNVVIGVATAAAGLAFVLRVVHVLWRFPRR' A
#
# COMPACT_ATOMS: atom_id res chain seq x y z
N MET A 1 -22.68 -2.05 -29.16
CA MET A 1 -22.64 -2.38 -27.72
C MET A 1 -21.24 -2.76 -27.24
N GLU A 2 -20.38 -3.35 -28.08
CA GLU A 2 -19.02 -3.80 -27.73
C GLU A 2 -18.04 -2.70 -27.25
N ARG A 3 -18.15 -1.46 -27.74
CA ARG A 3 -17.31 -0.35 -27.28
C ARG A 3 -17.57 0.05 -25.82
N ARG A 4 -18.79 -0.09 -25.32
CA ARG A 4 -19.10 0.22 -23.90
C ARG A 4 -18.53 -0.85 -22.97
N THR A 5 -18.55 -2.13 -23.37
CA THR A 5 -17.96 -3.22 -22.60
C THR A 5 -16.43 -3.21 -22.63
N GLN A 6 -15.80 -2.82 -23.73
CA GLN A 6 -14.35 -2.58 -23.78
C GLN A 6 -13.92 -1.42 -22.87
N ALA A 7 -14.58 -0.26 -22.99
CA ALA A 7 -14.28 0.90 -22.13
C ALA A 7 -14.42 0.58 -20.63
N GLN A 8 -15.40 -0.25 -20.26
CA GLN A 8 -15.60 -0.70 -18.89
C GLN A 8 -14.49 -1.66 -18.40
N ARG A 9 -13.95 -2.49 -19.30
CA ARG A 9 -12.82 -3.38 -18.98
C ARG A 9 -11.51 -2.61 -18.83
N ASP A 10 -11.25 -1.66 -19.71
CA ASP A 10 -10.08 -0.79 -19.61
C ASP A 10 -10.12 0.03 -18.31
N ALA A 11 -11.28 0.57 -17.96
CA ALA A 11 -11.48 1.25 -16.69
C ALA A 11 -11.19 0.34 -15.48
N MET A 12 -11.65 -0.91 -15.51
CA MET A 12 -11.36 -1.90 -14.47
C MET A 12 -9.85 -2.19 -14.36
N THR A 13 -9.18 -2.40 -15.49
CA THR A 13 -7.73 -2.66 -15.52
C THR A 13 -6.93 -1.49 -14.98
N VAL A 14 -7.27 -0.26 -15.40
CA VAL A 14 -6.61 0.96 -14.92
C VAL A 14 -6.82 1.13 -13.42
N GLU A 15 -8.02 0.86 -12.91
CA GLU A 15 -8.31 0.98 -11.47
C GLU A 15 -7.52 -0.04 -10.65
N ILE A 16 -7.41 -1.29 -11.12
CA ILE A 16 -6.58 -2.31 -10.47
C ILE A 16 -5.12 -1.85 -10.44
N GLY A 17 -4.59 -1.38 -11.58
CA GLY A 17 -3.24 -0.84 -11.65
C GLY A 17 -3.02 0.33 -10.69
N TYR A 18 -3.97 1.27 -10.65
CA TYR A 18 -3.94 2.41 -9.75
C TYR A 18 -4.00 1.98 -8.27
N ALA A 19 -4.85 1.02 -7.91
CA ALA A 19 -4.97 0.48 -6.56
C ALA A 19 -3.64 -0.14 -6.10
N LEU A 20 -3.01 -0.93 -6.96
CA LEU A 20 -1.74 -1.59 -6.66
C LEU A 20 -0.59 -0.58 -6.53
N VAL A 21 -0.44 0.35 -7.48
CA VAL A 21 0.64 1.34 -7.45
C VAL A 21 0.47 2.29 -6.26
N SER A 22 -0.74 2.83 -6.05
CA SER A 22 -0.99 3.73 -4.91
C SER A 22 -0.88 3.01 -3.56
N GLY A 23 -1.32 1.74 -3.48
CA GLY A 23 -1.10 0.89 -2.32
C GLY A 23 0.38 0.67 -2.03
N ALA A 24 1.18 0.37 -3.06
CA ALA A 24 2.61 0.12 -2.91
C ALA A 24 3.36 1.38 -2.44
N VAL A 25 3.03 2.55 -3.01
CA VAL A 25 3.57 3.84 -2.56
C VAL A 25 3.23 4.09 -1.09
N LEU A 26 1.96 3.90 -0.71
CA LEU A 26 1.53 4.08 0.68
C LEU A 26 2.29 3.13 1.62
N ALA A 27 2.41 1.85 1.26
CA ALA A 27 3.14 0.86 2.04
C ALA A 27 4.62 1.24 2.21
N ALA A 28 5.28 1.68 1.14
CA ALA A 28 6.67 2.13 1.18
C ALA A 28 6.85 3.35 2.10
N LEU A 29 5.93 4.32 2.03
CA LEU A 29 5.94 5.48 2.92
C LEU A 29 5.67 5.11 4.37
N THR A 30 4.72 4.20 4.63
CA THR A 30 4.44 3.68 5.98
C THR A 30 5.66 2.97 6.56
N PHE A 31 6.30 2.09 5.79
CA PHE A 31 7.52 1.41 6.21
C PHE A 31 8.64 2.41 6.48
N ALA A 32 8.92 3.31 5.54
CA ALA A 32 9.98 4.30 5.67
C ALA A 32 9.75 5.19 6.89
N GLY A 33 8.53 5.72 7.09
CA GLY A 33 8.21 6.55 8.24
C GLY A 33 8.37 5.82 9.58
N ALA A 34 7.99 4.55 9.66
CA ALA A 34 8.08 3.76 10.88
C ALA A 34 9.51 3.24 11.17
N ALA A 35 10.24 2.80 10.14
CA ALA A 35 11.55 2.19 10.29
C ALA A 35 12.69 3.22 10.29
N ALA A 36 12.55 4.36 9.61
CA ALA A 36 13.63 5.33 9.46
C ALA A 36 14.22 5.83 10.78
N PRO A 37 13.43 6.15 11.83
CA PRO A 37 14.01 6.59 13.09
C PRO A 37 14.94 5.55 13.71
N ALA A 38 14.54 4.27 13.71
CA ALA A 38 15.34 3.17 14.25
C ALA A 38 16.54 2.78 13.38
N LEU A 39 16.57 3.19 12.12
CA LEU A 39 17.65 2.88 11.18
C LEU A 39 18.66 4.00 11.03
N PHE A 40 18.24 5.26 11.17
CA PHE A 40 19.04 6.43 10.82
C PHE A 40 19.20 7.45 11.95
N LEU A 41 18.27 7.49 12.93
CA LEU A 41 18.28 8.53 13.98
C LEU A 41 18.69 7.98 15.35
N PHE A 42 18.38 6.72 15.61
CA PHE A 42 18.66 6.04 16.87
C PHE A 42 19.50 4.79 16.63
N ASP A 43 20.25 4.37 17.64
CA ASP A 43 20.94 3.07 17.67
C ASP A 43 20.23 2.12 18.67
N PRO A 44 19.04 1.60 18.31
CA PRO A 44 18.38 0.61 19.14
C PRO A 44 19.19 -0.69 19.07
N GLY A 45 19.44 -1.29 20.24
CA GLY A 45 20.03 -2.63 20.32
C GLY A 45 19.31 -3.64 19.41
N ARG A 46 20.03 -4.68 18.97
CA ARG A 46 19.61 -5.61 17.90
C ARG A 46 18.16 -6.11 18.02
N THR A 47 17.72 -6.48 19.23
CA THR A 47 16.35 -6.95 19.46
C THR A 47 15.31 -5.88 19.17
N ALA A 48 15.51 -4.67 19.69
CA ALA A 48 14.57 -3.56 19.48
C ALA A 48 14.51 -3.16 18.00
N ARG A 49 15.66 -3.14 17.30
CA ARG A 49 15.71 -2.91 15.85
C ARG A 49 14.88 -3.93 15.07
N ASN A 50 15.02 -5.21 15.39
CA ASN A 50 14.26 -6.29 14.74
C ASN A 50 12.74 -6.16 14.99
N VAL A 51 12.35 -5.81 16.21
CA VAL A 51 10.94 -5.57 16.55
C VAL A 51 10.38 -4.40 15.74
N VAL A 52 11.09 -3.28 15.66
CA VAL A 52 10.65 -2.11 14.88
C VAL A 52 10.50 -2.46 13.40
N ILE A 53 11.46 -3.18 12.81
CA ILE A 53 11.38 -3.60 11.41
C ILE A 53 10.17 -4.54 11.19
N GLY A 54 9.94 -5.48 12.11
CA GLY A 54 8.79 -6.38 12.04
C GLY A 54 7.46 -5.62 12.08
N VAL A 55 7.30 -4.70 13.02
CA VAL A 55 6.11 -3.86 13.15
C VAL A 55 5.92 -2.95 11.94
N ALA A 56 6.99 -2.31 11.44
CA ALA A 56 6.94 -1.46 10.26
C ALA A 56 6.51 -2.25 9.01
N THR A 57 7.01 -3.49 8.87
CA THR A 57 6.64 -4.38 7.77
C THR A 57 5.17 -4.77 7.84
N ALA A 58 4.69 -5.16 9.02
CA ALA A 58 3.28 -5.51 9.23
C ALA A 58 2.36 -4.31 8.96
N ALA A 59 2.72 -3.13 9.46
CA ALA A 59 1.98 -1.89 9.22
C ALA A 59 1.92 -1.52 7.74
N ALA A 60 3.04 -1.64 7.01
CA ALA A 60 3.10 -1.41 5.58
C ALA A 60 2.22 -2.38 4.79
N GLY A 61 2.25 -3.68 5.15
CA GLY A 61 1.38 -4.69 4.54
C GLY A 61 -0.11 -4.40 4.78
N LEU A 62 -0.48 -4.02 6.01
CA LEU A 62 -1.85 -3.61 6.32
C LEU A 62 -2.27 -2.36 5.54
N ALA A 63 -1.42 -1.34 5.49
CA ALA A 63 -1.69 -0.12 4.73
C ALA A 63 -1.90 -0.41 3.23
N PHE A 64 -1.09 -1.29 2.65
CA PHE A 64 -1.25 -1.77 1.27
C PHE A 64 -2.64 -2.40 1.05
N VAL A 65 -2.98 -3.41 1.86
CA VAL A 65 -4.23 -4.16 1.72
C VAL A 65 -5.43 -3.24 1.91
N LEU A 66 -5.42 -2.41 2.96
CA LEU A 66 -6.49 -1.44 3.22
C LEU A 66 -6.64 -0.46 2.06
N ARG A 67 -5.53 0.03 1.48
CA ARG A 67 -5.59 0.96 0.35
C ARG A 67 -6.17 0.30 -0.89
N VAL A 68 -5.74 -0.90 -1.24
CA VAL A 68 -6.26 -1.66 -2.38
C VAL A 68 -7.75 -1.94 -2.19
N VAL A 69 -8.15 -2.47 -1.03
CA VAL A 69 -9.56 -2.75 -0.71
C VAL A 69 -10.40 -1.47 -0.76
N HIS A 70 -9.89 -0.36 -0.22
CA HIS A 70 -10.59 0.91 -0.25
C HIS A 70 -10.84 1.42 -1.67
N VAL A 71 -9.81 1.37 -2.54
CA VAL A 71 -9.93 1.80 -3.94
C VAL A 71 -10.94 0.92 -4.68
N LEU A 72 -10.79 -0.40 -4.59
CA LEU A 72 -11.69 -1.34 -5.26
C LEU A 72 -13.13 -1.29 -4.74
N TRP A 73 -13.35 -1.05 -3.44
CA TRP A 73 -14.71 -0.83 -2.90
C TRP A 73 -15.31 0.52 -3.29
N ARG A 74 -14.48 1.53 -3.55
CA ARG A 74 -14.94 2.85 -3.99
C ARG A 74 -15.35 2.82 -5.46
N PHE A 75 -14.74 1.96 -6.27
CA PHE A 75 -14.97 1.91 -7.71
C PHE A 75 -16.44 1.67 -8.12
N PRO A 76 -17.19 0.70 -7.55
CA PRO A 76 -18.62 0.52 -7.86
C PRO A 76 -19.53 1.67 -7.40
N ARG A 77 -19.03 2.55 -6.53
CA ARG A 77 -19.77 3.71 -5.99
C ARG A 77 -19.43 5.02 -6.73
N ARG A 78 -18.53 4.99 -7.71
CA ARG A 78 -18.21 6.13 -8.59
C ARG A 78 -18.73 5.85 -9.99
#